data_AF-A0A7V2W918-F1
#
_entry.id   AF-A0A7V2W918-F1
#
_cell.length_a   1.000
_cell.length_b   1.000
_cell.length_c   1.000
_cell.angle_alpha   90.00
_cell.angle_beta   90.00
_cell.angle_gamma   90.00
#
_symmetry.space_group_name_H-M   'P 1'
#
loop_
_entity.id
_entity.type
_entity.pdbx_description
1 polymer ?
#
loop_
_entity_poly.entity_id
_entity_poly.type
_entity_poly.pdbx_seq_one_letter_code
_entity_poly.pdbx_strand_id
1 'polypeptide(L)' 'MALHFAREEYATRQRAVLTAMADSGLDALLMFKPESQYWTTGFDSFGYCFFQCLL' A
#
# COMPACT_ATOMS: atom_id res chain seq x y z
N MET A 1 9.07 -11.65 7.44
CA MET A 1 9.22 -11.50 5.98
C MET A 1 10.44 -10.65 5.68
N ALA A 2 11.21 -11.02 4.67
CA ALA A 2 12.19 -10.11 4.08
C ALA A 2 11.43 -9.07 3.23
N LEU A 3 11.87 -7.81 3.29
CA LEU A 3 11.37 -6.80 2.36
C LEU A 3 11.96 -7.06 0.98
N HIS A 4 11.12 -7.03 -0.05
CA HIS A 4 11.54 -7.25 -1.44
C HIS A 4 12.22 -6.03 -2.06
N PHE A 5 11.97 -4.85 -1.49
CA PHE A 5 12.56 -3.58 -1.90
C PHE A 5 13.22 -2.88 -0.71
N ALA A 6 14.08 -1.92 -1.00
CA ALA A 6 14.68 -1.06 0.01
C ALA A 6 13.59 -0.21 0.70
N ARG A 7 13.83 0.19 1.96
CA ARG A 7 12.84 0.96 2.74
C ARG A 7 12.55 2.32 2.12
N GLU A 8 13.56 2.91 1.50
CA GLU A 8 13.54 4.18 0.79
C GLU A 8 12.59 4.15 -0.42
N GLU A 9 12.48 2.98 -1.08
CA GLU A 9 11.57 2.79 -2.19
C GLU A 9 10.12 2.79 -1.71
N TYR A 10 9.81 2.03 -0.65
CA TYR A 10 8.48 2.06 -0.04
C TYR A 10 8.10 3.46 0.44
N ALA A 11 9.01 4.19 1.07
CA ALA A 11 8.77 5.58 1.48
C ALA A 11 8.47 6.49 0.29
N THR A 12 9.09 6.25 -0.87
CA THR A 12 8.81 7.00 -2.10
C THR A 12 7.43 6.66 -2.67
N ARG A 13 7.06 5.38 -2.69
CA ARG A 13 5.74 4.91 -3.12
C ARG A 13 4.62 5.47 -2.23
N GLN A 14 4.79 5.40 -0.92
CA GLN A 14 3.84 5.95 0.05
C GLN A 14 3.65 7.46 -0.12
N ARG A 15 4.74 8.23 -0.30
CA ARG A 15 4.63 9.66 -0.59
C ARG A 15 3.83 9.94 -1.86
N ALA A 16 4.07 9.18 -2.93
CA ALA A 16 3.31 9.34 -4.18
C ALA A 16 1.80 9.07 -3.98
N VAL A 17 1.44 8.05 -3.19
CA VAL A 17 0.04 7.76 -2.84
C VAL A 17 -0.57 8.91 -2.04
N LEU A 18 0.13 9.39 -1.00
CA LEU A 18 -0.34 10.50 -0.17
C LEU A 18 -0.51 11.80 -0.96
N THR A 19 0.40 12.11 -1.88
CA THR A 19 0.27 13.27 -2.77
C THR A 19 -0.95 13.14 -3.66
N ALA A 20 -1.17 11.98 -4.30
CA ALA A 20 -2.33 11.76 -5.15
C ALA A 20 -3.66 11.82 -4.36
N MET A 21 -3.67 11.36 -3.10
CA MET A 21 -4.81 11.48 -2.20
C MET A 21 -5.11 12.95 -1.87
N ALA A 22 -4.08 13.72 -1.52
CA ALA A 22 -4.21 15.14 -1.24
C ALA A 22 -4.74 15.93 -2.46
N ASP A 23 -4.18 15.65 -3.64
CA ASP A 23 -4.62 16.26 -4.91
C ASP A 23 -6.08 15.91 -5.26
N SER A 24 -6.56 14.76 -4.77
CA SER A 24 -7.94 14.29 -4.93
C SER A 24 -8.89 14.76 -3.81
N GLY A 25 -8.38 15.49 -2.81
CA GLY A 25 -9.16 15.93 -1.64
C GLY A 25 -9.59 14.78 -0.72
N LEU A 26 -8.78 13.71 -0.64
CA LEU A 26 -9.05 12.52 0.17
C LEU A 26 -8.19 12.50 1.44
N ASP A 27 -8.82 12.32 2.60
CA ASP A 27 -8.14 12.26 3.89
C ASP A 27 -7.67 10.84 4.27
N ALA A 28 -8.28 9.81 3.69
CA ALA A 28 -7.99 8.41 3.99
C ALA A 28 -8.23 7.50 2.78
N LEU A 29 -7.57 6.34 2.76
CA LEU A 29 -7.68 5.34 1.70
C LEU A 29 -7.91 3.95 2.31
N LEU A 30 -9.03 3.32 1.97
CA LEU A 30 -9.26 1.91 2.27
C LEU A 30 -8.84 1.07 1.07
N MET A 31 -7.81 0.24 1.27
CA MET A 31 -7.18 -0.52 0.20
C MET A 31 -7.49 -2.01 0.35
N PHE A 32 -8.28 -2.56 -0.57
CA PHE A 32 -8.75 -3.96 -0.52
C PHE A 32 -7.99 -4.92 -1.44
N LYS A 33 -7.22 -4.39 -2.39
CA LYS A 33 -6.45 -5.20 -3.35
C LYS A 33 -5.12 -5.64 -2.72
N PRO A 34 -4.87 -6.94 -2.48
CA PRO A 34 -3.61 -7.43 -1.91
C PRO A 34 -2.38 -6.98 -2.71
N GLU A 35 -2.45 -6.84 -4.04
CA GLU A 35 -1.33 -6.35 -4.85
C GLU A 35 -0.97 -4.90 -4.53
N SER A 36 -1.99 -4.06 -4.28
CA SER A 36 -1.79 -2.67 -3.88
C SER A 36 -1.21 -2.58 -2.46
N GLN A 37 -1.67 -3.44 -1.55
CA GLN A 37 -1.11 -3.55 -0.20
C GLN A 37 0.36 -3.96 -0.26
N TYR A 38 0.67 -5.01 -1.02
CA TYR A 38 2.03 -5.50 -1.23
C TYR A 38 2.94 -4.43 -1.85
N TRP A 39 2.49 -3.75 -2.90
CA TRP A 39 3.28 -2.72 -3.56
C TRP A 39 3.60 -1.54 -2.63
N THR A 40 2.65 -1.17 -1.77
CA THR A 40 2.75 0.01 -0.88
C THR A 40 3.54 -0.28 0.41
N THR A 41 3.40 -1.48 0.98
CA THR A 41 3.93 -1.80 2.33
C THR A 41 4.87 -3.00 2.36
N GLY A 42 4.92 -3.79 1.30
CA GLY A 42 5.59 -5.10 1.30
C GLY A 42 4.84 -6.17 2.07
N PHE A 43 3.58 -5.93 2.43
CA PHE A 43 2.74 -6.93 3.07
C PHE A 43 2.44 -8.07 2.10
N ASP A 44 3.09 -9.20 2.33
CA ASP A 44 2.91 -10.43 1.56
C ASP A 44 1.86 -11.31 2.26
N SER A 45 0.78 -11.60 1.54
CA SER A 45 -0.36 -12.37 2.05
C SER A 45 -0.67 -13.53 1.09
N PHE A 46 -1.56 -14.44 1.48
CA PHE A 46 -2.04 -15.50 0.59
C PHE A 46 -2.94 -14.98 -0.56
N GLY A 47 -2.96 -13.68 -0.81
CA GLY A 47 -3.82 -13.05 -1.82
C GLY A 47 -5.28 -13.09 -1.43
N TYR A 48 -6.16 -13.35 -2.40
CA TYR A 48 -7.62 -13.26 -2.26
C TYR A 48 -8.27 -14.43 -1.47
N CYS A 49 -7.52 -15.12 -0.61
CA CYS A 49 -8.06 -16.18 0.26
C CYS A 49 -8.96 -15.65 1.39
N PHE A 50 -8.66 -14.45 1.90
CA PHE A 50 -9.43 -13.82 2.96
C PHE A 50 -9.79 -12.39 2.59
N PHE A 51 -10.89 -11.89 3.18
CA PHE A 51 -11.18 -10.47 3.12
C PHE A 51 -10.11 -9.70 3.89
N GLN A 52 -9.51 -8.71 3.24
CA GLN A 52 -8.44 -7.89 3.80
C GLN A 52 -8.67 -6.42 3.43
N CYS A 53 -8.36 -5.54 4.36
CA CYS A 53 -8.40 -4.10 4.16
C CYS A 53 -7.21 -3.47 4.88
N LEU A 54 -6.44 -2.67 4.16
CA LEU A 54 -5.40 -1.81 4.71
C LEU A 54 -5.98 -0.39 4.79
N LEU A 55 -5.78 0.24 5.95
CA LEU A 55 -6.11 1.64 6.22
C LEU A 55 -4.86 2.52 6.05
#